data_AF-A0A9E4HMZ5-F1
#
_entry.id   AF-A0A9E4HMZ5-F1
#
_cell.length_a   1.000
_cell.length_b   1.000
_cell.length_c   1.000
_cell.angle_alpha   90.00
_cell.angle_beta   90.00
_cell.angle_gamma   90.00
#
_symmetry.space_group_name_H-M   'P 1'
#
loop_
_entity.id
_entity.type
_entity.pdbx_description
1 polymer ?
#
loop_
_entity_poly.entity_id
_entity_poly.type
_entity_poly.pdbx_seq_one_letter_code
_entity_poly.pdbx_strand_id
1 'polypeptide(L)'
;MAQWLYRVLRPRTAYIGLSVPGGGPERYTMYFAVTPVDVNHSVGWMWNSMNYNHDMSDTDFGDYIDEIVLQDIPIVESQRPERLPLDLQAELHLRADKTAVAYRRWLRELGLTFGTS
;
A
#
# COMPACT_ATOMS: atom_id res chain seq x y z
N MET A 1 -2.15 -22.39 3.24
CA MET A 1 -1.99 -20.95 3.54
C MET A 1 -2.35 -20.13 2.33
N ALA A 2 -2.94 -18.94 2.55
CA ALA A 2 -3.28 -18.03 1.46
C ALA A 2 -2.00 -17.54 0.78
N GLN A 3 -2.04 -17.40 -0.54
CA GLN A 3 -0.88 -16.97 -1.31
C GLN A 3 -1.00 -15.49 -1.62
N TRP A 4 0.00 -14.72 -1.17
CA TRP A 4 0.07 -13.29 -1.37
C TRP A 4 1.11 -12.95 -2.44
N LEU A 5 0.73 -12.08 -3.36
CA LEU A 5 1.60 -11.50 -4.37
C LEU A 5 1.68 -9.99 -4.14
N TYR A 6 2.86 -9.50 -3.76
CA TYR A 6 3.11 -8.07 -3.62
C TYR A 6 3.95 -7.59 -4.80
N ARG A 7 3.55 -6.47 -5.41
CA ARG A 7 4.35 -5.79 -6.44
C ARG A 7 4.35 -4.29 -6.22
N VAL A 8 5.51 -3.67 -6.48
CA VAL A 8 5.70 -2.22 -6.51
C VAL A 8 6.26 -1.91 -7.89
N LEU A 9 5.39 -1.56 -8.85
CA LEU A 9 5.75 -1.47 -10.27
C LEU A 9 6.58 -0.22 -10.58
N ARG A 10 6.33 0.86 -9.82
CA ARG A 10 7.05 2.14 -9.82
C ARG A 10 6.87 2.79 -8.43
N PRO A 11 7.66 3.81 -8.08
CA PRO A 11 7.37 4.62 -6.90
C PRO A 11 5.91 5.08 -6.88
N ARG A 12 5.30 5.12 -5.68
CA ARG A 12 3.89 5.51 -5.44
C ARG A 12 2.83 4.52 -5.97
N THR A 13 3.20 3.26 -6.20
CA THR A 13 2.23 2.23 -6.57
C THR A 13 2.41 1.00 -5.71
N ALA A 14 1.30 0.39 -5.30
CA ALA A 14 1.29 -0.90 -4.63
C ALA A 14 0.24 -1.79 -5.29
N TYR A 15 0.59 -3.05 -5.50
CA TYR A 15 -0.33 -4.07 -5.96
C TYR A 15 -0.28 -5.24 -4.98
N ILE A 16 -1.45 -5.70 -4.57
CA ILE A 16 -1.64 -6.90 -3.76
C ILE A 16 -2.53 -7.85 -4.53
N GLY A 17 -2.09 -9.09 -4.69
CA GLY A 17 -2.91 -10.20 -5.16
C GLY A 17 -3.03 -11.24 -4.06
N LEU A 18 -4.25 -11.74 -3.84
CA LEU A 18 -4.55 -12.79 -2.89
C LEU A 18 -5.18 -13.97 -3.64
N SER A 19 -4.65 -15.17 -3.40
CA SER A 19 -5.20 -16.42 -3.92
C SER A 19 -5.48 -17.42 -2.79
N VAL A 20 -6.55 -18.19 -2.96
CA VAL A 20 -6.98 -19.20 -1.98
C VAL A 20 -5.88 -20.26 -1.75
N PRO A 21 -5.68 -20.68 -0.48
CA PRO A 21 -4.90 -21.89 -0.20
C PRO A 21 -5.35 -23.08 -1.07
N GLY A 22 -4.42 -23.79 -1.69
CA GLY A 22 -4.73 -25.01 -2.46
C GLY A 22 -5.06 -24.79 -3.94
N GLY A 23 -4.96 -23.56 -4.46
CA GLY A 23 -5.01 -23.30 -5.91
C GLY A 23 -6.42 -23.21 -6.49
N GLY A 24 -7.44 -23.00 -5.65
CA GLY A 24 -8.81 -22.68 -6.11
C GLY A 24 -8.83 -21.45 -7.02
N PRO A 25 -9.92 -21.21 -7.76
CA PRO A 25 -9.99 -20.15 -8.76
C PRO A 25 -10.16 -18.74 -8.17
N GLU A 26 -10.51 -18.61 -6.88
CA GLU A 26 -10.85 -17.31 -6.30
C GLU A 26 -9.61 -16.42 -6.15
N ARG A 27 -9.76 -15.16 -6.54
CA ARG A 27 -8.71 -14.14 -6.59
C ARG A 27 -9.30 -12.85 -6.08
N TYR A 28 -8.53 -12.17 -5.24
CA TYR A 28 -8.72 -10.77 -4.90
C TYR A 28 -7.49 -9.99 -5.33
N THR A 29 -7.69 -8.78 -5.84
CA THR A 29 -6.60 -7.86 -6.15
C THR A 29 -6.91 -6.45 -5.69
N MET A 30 -5.89 -5.77 -5.18
CA MET A 30 -5.89 -4.35 -4.88
C MET A 30 -4.77 -3.69 -5.66
N TYR A 31 -5.08 -2.59 -6.34
CA TYR A 31 -4.09 -1.66 -6.87
C TYR A 31 -4.28 -0.30 -6.21
N PHE A 32 -3.20 0.23 -5.65
CA PHE A 32 -3.16 1.52 -4.99
C PHE A 32 -2.12 2.41 -5.67
N ALA A 33 -2.51 3.62 -6.02
CA ALA A 33 -1.63 4.63 -6.60
C ALA A 33 -1.75 5.93 -5.82
N VAL A 34 -0.62 6.59 -5.58
CA VAL A 34 -0.56 7.84 -4.83
C VAL A 34 -0.15 8.97 -5.76
N THR A 35 -0.93 10.05 -5.75
CA THR A 35 -0.63 11.27 -6.50
C THR A 35 -0.28 12.39 -5.53
N PRO A 36 0.99 12.86 -5.50
CA PRO A 36 1.38 14.00 -4.69
C PRO A 36 0.63 15.24 -5.15
N VAL A 37 0.01 15.96 -4.23
CA VAL A 37 -0.58 17.28 -4.50
C VAL A 37 0.39 18.37 -4.09
N ASP A 38 1.01 18.22 -2.92
CA ASP A 38 2.11 19.05 -2.46
C ASP A 38 3.11 18.20 -1.65
N VAL A 39 3.89 18.86 -0.78
CA VAL A 39 4.94 18.21 0.00
C VAL A 39 4.41 17.36 1.16
N ASN A 40 3.20 17.66 1.67
CA ASN A 40 2.58 17.00 2.81
C ASN A 40 1.18 16.44 2.50
N HIS A 41 0.62 16.71 1.31
CA HIS A 41 -0.68 16.20 0.89
C HIS A 41 -0.61 15.34 -0.37
N SER A 42 -1.44 14.30 -0.37
CA SER A 42 -1.52 13.31 -1.44
C SER A 42 -2.94 12.85 -1.66
N VAL A 43 -3.26 12.41 -2.88
CA VAL A 43 -4.50 11.70 -3.19
C VAL A 43 -4.18 10.23 -3.42
N GLY A 44 -4.79 9.37 -2.60
CA GLY A 44 -4.77 7.92 -2.78
C GLY A 44 -5.87 7.46 -3.74
N TRP A 45 -5.50 6.70 -4.76
CA TRP A 45 -6.42 6.09 -5.72
C TRP A 45 -6.37 4.58 -5.53
N MET A 46 -7.49 3.98 -5.13
CA MET A 46 -7.57 2.54 -4.86
C MET A 46 -8.58 1.86 -5.78
N TRP A 47 -8.17 0.73 -6.34
CA TRP A 47 -9.05 -0.18 -7.08
C TRP A 47 -8.97 -1.55 -6.44
N ASN A 48 -10.12 -2.07 -6.04
CA ASN A 48 -10.27 -3.42 -5.52
C ASN A 48 -11.13 -4.23 -6.48
N SER A 49 -10.75 -5.48 -6.69
CA SER A 49 -11.54 -6.40 -7.52
C SER A 49 -11.41 -7.83 -7.01
N MET A 50 -12.47 -8.60 -7.19
CA MET A 50 -12.54 -10.03 -6.85
C MET A 50 -13.38 -10.77 -7.87
N ASN A 51 -13.09 -12.05 -8.09
CA ASN A 51 -13.85 -12.93 -9.00
C ASN A 51 -14.78 -13.90 -8.26
N TYR A 52 -15.18 -13.54 -7.05
CA TYR A 52 -16.09 -14.28 -6.19
C TYR A 52 -17.01 -13.27 -5.47
N ASN A 53 -17.99 -13.78 -4.71
CA ASN A 53 -18.95 -12.97 -3.96
C ASN A 53 -19.77 -11.99 -4.83
N HIS A 54 -20.24 -12.47 -5.98
CA HIS A 54 -21.00 -11.68 -6.96
C HIS A 54 -22.36 -11.17 -6.46
N ASP A 55 -22.85 -11.69 -5.34
CA ASP A 55 -24.11 -11.26 -4.72
C ASP A 55 -23.96 -10.00 -3.85
N MET A 56 -22.72 -9.57 -3.56
CA MET A 56 -22.41 -8.32 -2.86
C MET A 56 -22.55 -7.14 -3.83
N SER A 57 -23.23 -6.08 -3.41
CA SER A 57 -23.34 -4.86 -4.21
C SER A 57 -22.02 -4.08 -4.22
N ASP A 58 -21.77 -3.32 -5.28
CA ASP A 58 -20.59 -2.45 -5.37
C ASP A 58 -20.55 -1.41 -4.24
N THR A 59 -21.72 -0.95 -3.78
CA THR A 59 -21.84 -0.03 -2.63
C THR A 59 -21.39 -0.70 -1.34
N ASP A 60 -21.92 -1.89 -1.02
CA ASP A 60 -21.55 -2.61 0.20
C ASP A 60 -20.06 -2.97 0.19
N PHE A 61 -19.51 -3.31 -0.98
CA PHE A 61 -18.09 -3.57 -1.13
C PHE A 61 -17.24 -2.31 -0.94
N GLY A 62 -17.69 -1.17 -1.50
CA GLY A 62 -17.06 0.14 -1.30
C GLY A 62 -17.03 0.55 0.16
N ASP A 63 -18.19 0.49 0.84
CA ASP A 63 -18.32 0.84 2.25
C ASP A 63 -17.41 -0.01 3.15
N TYR A 64 -17.29 -1.30 2.85
CA TYR A 64 -16.37 -2.20 3.55
C TYR A 64 -14.89 -1.82 3.36
N ILE A 65 -14.48 -1.48 2.13
CA ILE A 65 -13.13 -1.02 1.86
C ILE A 65 -12.85 0.31 2.56
N ASP A 66 -13.82 1.24 2.54
CA ASP A 66 -13.69 2.53 3.21
C ASP A 66 -13.51 2.36 4.72
N GLU A 67 -14.27 1.47 5.36
CA GLU A 67 -14.08 1.16 6.79
C GLU A 67 -12.65 0.72 7.11
N ILE A 68 -12.05 -0.13 6.28
CA ILE A 68 -10.66 -0.58 6.46
C ILE A 68 -9.69 0.59 6.28
N VAL A 69 -9.83 1.36 5.19
CA VAL A 69 -8.90 2.44 4.85
C VAL A 69 -8.95 3.56 5.89
N LEU A 70 -10.14 3.91 6.37
CA LEU A 70 -10.34 4.97 7.37
C LEU A 70 -9.65 4.66 8.71
N GLN A 71 -9.38 3.39 9.02
CA GLN A 71 -8.61 3.01 10.21
C GLN A 71 -7.12 3.33 10.08
N ASP A 72 -6.57 3.25 8.87
CA ASP A 72 -5.14 3.48 8.61
C ASP A 72 -4.78 4.98 8.57
N ILE A 73 -5.70 5.83 8.10
CA ILE A 73 -5.48 7.27 7.96
C ILE A 73 -4.91 7.92 9.23
N PRO A 74 -5.56 7.82 10.41
CA PRO A 74 -5.04 8.49 11.62
C PRO A 74 -3.67 7.96 12.05
N ILE A 75 -3.36 6.69 11.77
CA ILE A 75 -2.05 6.11 12.08
C ILE A 75 -0.98 6.71 11.17
N VAL A 76 -1.23 6.75 9.85
CA VAL A 76 -0.30 7.33 8.88
C VAL A 76 -0.10 8.83 9.13
N GLU A 77 -1.17 9.59 9.35
CA GLU A 77 -1.10 11.04 9.58
C GLU A 77 -0.43 11.43 10.91
N SER A 78 -0.40 10.50 11.88
CA SER A 78 0.30 10.69 13.15
C SER A 78 1.83 10.51 13.08
N GLN A 79 2.36 9.97 11.97
CA GLN A 79 3.79 9.67 11.85
C GLN A 79 4.64 10.94 11.88
N ARG A 80 5.76 10.89 12.61
CA ARG A 80 6.72 11.98 12.74
C ARG A 80 8.16 11.51 12.50
N PRO A 81 8.98 12.24 11.72
CA PRO A 81 8.60 13.41 10.91
C PRO A 81 7.54 13.06 9.84
N GLU A 82 6.75 14.04 9.37
CA GLU A 82 5.66 13.78 8.41
C GLU A 82 6.16 13.18 7.09
N ARG A 83 7.43 13.46 6.75
CA ARG A 83 8.09 12.94 5.55
C ARG A 83 8.84 11.68 5.87
N LEU A 84 8.67 10.68 5.03
CA LEU A 84 9.42 9.43 5.11
C LEU A 84 10.93 9.69 4.93
N PRO A 85 11.77 9.48 5.97
CA PRO A 85 13.21 9.62 5.83
C PRO A 85 13.78 8.51 4.95
N LEU A 86 14.70 8.87 4.06
CA LEU A 86 15.46 7.90 3.25
C LEU A 86 16.80 7.50 3.88
N ASP A 87 17.22 8.23 4.92
CA ASP A 87 18.28 7.77 5.81
C ASP A 87 17.73 6.65 6.70
N LEU A 88 18.24 5.43 6.50
CA LEU A 88 17.82 4.25 7.26
C LEU A 88 18.25 4.28 8.73
N GLN A 89 19.07 5.25 9.14
CA GLN A 89 19.43 5.46 10.55
C GLN A 89 18.42 6.36 11.29
N ALA A 90 17.53 7.05 10.56
CA ALA A 90 16.54 7.95 11.15
C ALA A 90 15.43 7.21 11.92
N GLU A 91 15.25 5.91 11.68
CA GLU A 91 14.23 5.08 12.30
C GLU A 91 14.82 3.71 12.69
N LEU A 92 14.25 3.08 13.73
CA LEU A 92 14.56 1.69 14.07
C LEU A 92 13.84 0.75 13.08
N HIS A 93 14.57 -0.18 12.49
CA HIS A 93 14.02 -1.19 11.59
C HIS A 93 14.14 -2.60 12.17
N LEU A 94 13.04 -3.33 12.15
CA LEU A 94 12.94 -4.73 12.55
C LEU A 94 12.95 -5.65 11.32
N ARG A 95 12.99 -6.97 11.56
CA ARG A 95 13.01 -7.97 10.48
C ARG A 95 11.79 -7.92 9.57
N ALA A 96 10.65 -7.41 10.05
CA ALA A 96 9.43 -7.24 9.28
C ALA A 96 9.53 -6.08 8.26
N ASP A 97 10.41 -5.11 8.49
CA ASP A 97 10.52 -3.89 7.69
C ASP A 97 11.37 -4.04 6.42
N LYS A 98 11.78 -5.27 6.09
CA LYS A 98 12.67 -5.54 4.95
C LYS A 98 12.17 -4.93 3.64
N THR A 99 10.85 -4.99 3.40
CA THR A 99 10.23 -4.42 2.20
C THR A 99 10.31 -2.89 2.21
N ALA A 100 10.03 -2.25 3.35
CA ALA A 100 10.14 -0.79 3.50
C ALA A 100 11.59 -0.32 3.33
N VAL A 101 12.56 -1.03 3.92
CA VAL A 101 13.99 -0.76 3.75
C VAL A 101 14.44 -0.89 2.30
N ALA A 102 14.01 -1.95 1.60
CA ALA A 102 14.31 -2.14 0.18
C ALA A 102 13.72 -1.01 -0.67
N TYR A 103 12.46 -0.62 -0.40
CA TYR A 103 11.79 0.48 -1.10
C TYR A 103 12.52 1.81 -0.90
N ARG A 104 12.90 2.16 0.35
CA ARG A 104 13.67 3.39 0.63
C ARG A 104 15.03 3.43 -0.08
N ARG A 105 15.75 2.30 -0.15
CA ARG A 105 17.00 2.20 -0.92
C ARG A 105 16.77 2.47 -2.40
N TRP A 106 15.73 1.88 -2.98
CA TRP A 106 15.38 2.10 -4.37
C TRP A 106 15.00 3.56 -4.66
N LEU A 107 14.22 4.21 -3.80
CA LEU A 107 13.92 5.65 -3.94
C LEU A 107 15.17 6.51 -3.93
N ARG A 108 16.15 6.19 -3.07
CA ARG A 108 17.44 6.88 -3.02
C ARG A 108 18.26 6.68 -4.30
N GLU A 109 18.26 5.48 -4.87
CA GLU A 109 18.90 5.19 -6.15
C GLU A 109 18.29 5.97 -7.31
N LEU A 110 16.98 6.25 -7.25
CA LEU A 110 16.28 7.12 -8.19
C LEU A 110 16.52 8.63 -7.97
N GLY A 111 17.30 9.00 -6.95
CA GLY A 111 17.67 10.40 -6.66
C GLY A 111 16.63 11.18 -5.85
N LEU A 112 15.66 10.51 -5.21
CA LEU A 112 14.74 11.18 -4.29
C LEU A 112 15.46 11.58 -2.99
N THR A 113 15.03 12.69 -2.39
CA THR A 113 15.64 13.27 -1.18
C THR A 113 14.87 12.96 0.10
N PHE A 114 13.58 12.68 -0.04
CA PHE A 114 12.71 12.08 0.98
C PHE A 114 11.82 11.06 0.26
N GLY A 115 11.00 10.30 0.99
CA GLY A 115 10.09 9.35 0.35
C GLY A 115 9.06 10.02 -0.55
N THR A 116 7.94 9.34 -0.77
CA THR A 116 6.91 9.87 -1.65
C THR A 116 5.91 10.68 -0.82
N SER A 117 5.85 11.99 -1.09
CA SER A 117 4.61 12.75 -0.85
C SER A 117 3.53 12.28 -1.79
#